data_AF-A0AAC8Z0V2-F1
#
_entry.id   AF-A0AAC8Z0V2-F1
#
_cell.length_a   1.000
_cell.length_b   1.000
_cell.length_c   1.000
_cell.angle_alpha   90.00
_cell.angle_beta   90.00
_cell.angle_gamma   90.00
#
_symmetry.space_group_name_H-M   'P 1'
#
loop_
_entity.id
_entity.type
_entity.pdbx_description
1 polymer ?
#
loop_
_entity_poly.entity_id
_entity_poly.type
_entity_poly.pdbx_seq_one_letter_code
_entity_poly.pdbx_strand_id
1 'polypeptide(L)'
;MKKYDAQEVIDRIAAVATAVGEQAGVGAMETAGGIIGYLAENPRDLEPFMNGGIFELPLDWHERHSLTWHDSKGIVRHPADVRRARQVRDLIKTAATGVQ
;
A
#
# COMPACT_ATOMS: atom_id res chain seq x y z
N MET A 1 -0.48 22.54 -5.28
CA MET A 1 -0.68 21.17 -5.79
C MET A 1 -0.70 21.24 -7.30
N LYS A 2 0.35 20.71 -7.94
CA LYS A 2 0.41 20.58 -9.40
C LYS A 2 -0.77 19.73 -9.88
N LYS A 3 -1.35 20.08 -11.04
CA LYS A 3 -2.31 19.20 -11.73
C LYS A 3 -1.51 18.29 -12.66
N TYR A 4 -1.76 17.00 -12.57
CA TYR A 4 -1.17 16.00 -13.45
C TYR A 4 -2.20 15.58 -14.49
N ASP A 5 -1.73 15.22 -15.67
CA ASP A 5 -2.56 14.52 -16.64
C ASP A 5 -2.83 13.09 -16.16
N ALA A 6 -4.01 12.55 -16.48
CA ALA A 6 -4.38 11.20 -16.06
C ALA A 6 -3.42 10.14 -16.65
N GLN A 7 -2.99 10.31 -17.91
CA GLN A 7 -2.05 9.42 -18.56
C GLN A 7 -0.70 9.46 -17.84
N GLU A 8 -0.22 10.65 -17.47
CA GLU A 8 1.04 10.83 -16.75
C GLU A 8 1.05 10.04 -15.43
N VAL A 9 -0.04 10.12 -14.67
CA VAL A 9 -0.18 9.37 -13.40
C VAL A 9 -0.23 7.86 -13.63
N ILE A 10 -1.00 7.41 -14.63
CA ILE A 10 -1.13 5.99 -14.97
C ILE A 10 0.21 5.40 -15.40
N ASP A 11 0.93 6.09 -16.30
CA ASP A 11 2.24 5.66 -16.79
C ASP A 11 3.26 5.61 -15.65
N ARG A 12 3.22 6.59 -14.74
CA ARG A 12 4.10 6.60 -13.56
C ARG A 12 3.82 5.42 -12.64
N ILE A 13 2.55 5.11 -12.37
CA ILE A 13 2.17 3.97 -11.54
C ILE A 13 2.63 2.67 -12.20
N ALA A 14 2.39 2.48 -13.50
CA ALA A 14 2.80 1.29 -14.22
C ALA A 14 4.32 1.10 -14.18
N ALA A 15 5.08 2.15 -14.50
CA ALA A 15 6.54 2.10 -14.50
C ALA A 15 7.13 1.76 -13.12
N VAL A 16 6.63 2.42 -12.08
CA VAL A 16 7.09 2.20 -10.70
C VAL A 16 6.70 0.81 -10.21
N ALA A 17 5.46 0.37 -10.48
CA ALA A 17 4.98 -0.94 -10.05
C ALA A 17 5.75 -2.08 -10.72
N THR A 18 6.09 -1.95 -12.00
CA THR A 18 6.96 -2.92 -12.69
C THR A 18 8.33 -3.00 -12.05
N ALA A 19 8.99 -1.86 -11.84
CA ALA A 19 10.34 -1.83 -11.26
C ALA A 19 10.39 -2.38 -9.83
N VAL A 20 9.42 -1.98 -8.99
CA VAL A 20 9.36 -2.38 -7.58
C VAL A 20 8.94 -3.84 -7.43
N GLY A 21 7.92 -4.27 -8.20
CA GLY A 21 7.45 -5.65 -8.17
C GLY A 21 8.57 -6.63 -8.52
N GLU A 22 9.33 -6.35 -9.59
CA GLU A 22 10.47 -7.16 -10.00
C GLU A 22 11.54 -7.26 -8.90
N GLN A 23 11.89 -6.14 -8.26
CA GLN A 23 12.89 -6.11 -7.19
C GLN A 23 12.43 -6.81 -5.90
N ALA A 24 11.14 -6.72 -5.58
CA ALA A 24 10.57 -7.28 -4.36
C ALA A 24 10.15 -8.75 -4.51
N GLY A 25 10.17 -9.31 -5.73
CA GLY A 25 9.61 -10.63 -6.01
C GLY A 25 8.08 -10.68 -5.85
N VAL A 26 7.40 -9.55 -6.06
CA VAL A 26 5.94 -9.40 -5.98
C VAL A 26 5.41 -9.04 -7.37
N GLY A 27 4.18 -9.45 -7.69
CA GLY A 27 3.58 -9.07 -8.95
C GLY A 27 3.41 -7.55 -9.10
N ALA A 28 3.69 -7.05 -10.30
CA ALA A 28 3.54 -5.63 -10.63
C ALA A 28 2.07 -5.18 -10.54
N MET A 29 1.12 -6.09 -10.80
CA MET A 29 -0.32 -5.80 -10.67
C MET A 29 -0.71 -5.52 -9.23
N GLU A 30 -0.24 -6.33 -8.28
CA GLU A 30 -0.46 -6.15 -6.85
C GLU A 30 0.17 -4.84 -6.37
N THR A 31 1.39 -4.55 -6.84
CA THR A 31 2.10 -3.31 -6.50
C THR A 31 1.36 -2.08 -7.00
N ALA A 32 0.88 -2.10 -8.25
CA ALA A 32 0.09 -1.01 -8.84
C ALA A 32 -1.22 -0.78 -8.08
N GLY A 33 -1.93 -1.86 -7.73
CA GLY A 33 -3.13 -1.80 -6.92
C GLY A 33 -2.86 -1.18 -5.54
N GLY A 34 -1.76 -1.57 -4.89
CA GLY A 34 -1.36 -0.98 -3.61
C GLY A 34 -1.10 0.54 -3.72
N ILE A 35 -0.38 0.98 -4.76
CA ILE A 35 -0.06 2.40 -4.97
C ILE A 35 -1.35 3.20 -5.17
N ILE A 36 -2.25 2.75 -6.06
CA ILE A 36 -3.53 3.42 -6.30
C ILE A 36 -4.36 3.47 -5.02
N GLY A 37 -4.47 2.34 -4.33
CA GLY A 37 -5.28 2.26 -3.11
C GLY A 37 -4.75 3.15 -1.99
N TYR A 38 -3.43 3.31 -1.88
CA TYR A 38 -2.81 4.24 -0.94
C TYR A 38 -3.07 5.71 -1.32
N LEU A 39 -2.83 6.08 -2.58
CA LEU A 39 -3.01 7.45 -3.07
C LEU A 39 -4.48 7.89 -3.06
N ALA A 40 -5.41 6.94 -3.21
CA ALA A 40 -6.85 7.21 -3.06
C ALA A 40 -7.21 7.60 -1.62
N GLU A 41 -6.58 6.99 -0.62
CA GLU A 41 -6.75 7.37 0.80
C GLU A 41 -5.92 8.62 1.16
N ASN A 42 -4.80 8.87 0.46
CA ASN A 42 -3.83 9.91 0.77
C ASN A 42 -3.50 10.77 -0.48
N PRO A 43 -4.47 11.51 -1.05
CA PRO A 43 -4.28 12.23 -2.33
C PRO A 43 -3.22 13.34 -2.27
N ARG A 44 -2.82 13.78 -1.07
CA ARG A 44 -1.74 14.76 -0.86
C ARG A 44 -0.36 14.21 -1.19
N ASP A 45 -0.20 12.89 -1.15
CA ASP A 45 1.08 12.23 -1.41
C ASP A 45 1.30 11.94 -2.90
N LEU A 46 0.35 12.32 -3.76
CA LEU A 46 0.49 12.21 -5.22
C LEU A 46 1.71 12.98 -5.72
N GLU A 47 1.90 14.23 -5.29
CA GLU A 47 3.00 15.07 -5.77
C GLU A 47 4.39 14.51 -5.35
N PRO A 48 4.61 14.11 -4.08
CA PRO A 48 5.80 13.36 -3.69
C PRO A 48 6.01 12.08 -4.51
N PHE A 49 4.98 11.26 -4.70
CA PHE A 49 5.07 10.03 -5.50
C PHE A 49 5.46 10.31 -6.96
N MET A 50 4.86 11.32 -7.59
CA MET A 50 5.17 11.66 -8.98
C MET A 50 6.62 12.09 -9.15
N ASN A 51 7.20 12.79 -8.17
CA ASN A 51 8.56 13.31 -8.24
C ASN A 51 9.63 12.28 -7.81
N GLY A 52 9.43 11.56 -6.69
CA GLY A 52 10.43 10.66 -6.11
C GLY A 52 10.05 9.17 -6.08
N GLY A 53 8.83 8.81 -6.49
CA GLY A 53 8.37 7.43 -6.54
C GLY A 53 7.98 6.88 -5.16
N ILE A 54 8.06 5.55 -4.99
CA ILE A 54 7.64 4.88 -3.74
C ILE A 54 8.48 5.25 -2.52
N PHE A 55 9.70 5.76 -2.70
CA PHE A 55 10.58 6.11 -1.60
C PHE A 55 10.16 7.40 -0.87
N GLU A 56 9.31 8.20 -1.50
CA GLU A 56 8.67 9.37 -0.88
C GLU A 56 7.39 9.00 -0.12
N LEU A 57 6.93 7.75 -0.23
CA LEU A 57 5.78 7.25 0.52
C LEU A 57 6.23 6.69 1.88
N PRO A 58 5.34 6.67 2.91
CA PRO A 58 5.63 6.01 4.18
C PRO A 58 6.02 4.55 3.99
N LEU A 59 6.94 4.03 4.80
CA LEU A 59 7.44 2.64 4.69
C LEU A 59 6.32 1.59 4.69
N ASP A 60 5.21 1.85 5.38
CA ASP A 60 4.05 0.98 5.50
C ASP A 60 2.90 1.33 4.53
N TRP A 61 3.17 2.08 3.45
CA TRP A 61 2.17 2.46 2.45
C TRP A 61 1.38 1.24 1.92
N HIS A 62 2.06 0.12 1.73
CA HIS A 62 1.50 -1.14 1.23
C HIS A 62 0.59 -1.85 2.24
N GLU A 63 0.56 -1.44 3.51
CA GLU A 63 -0.42 -1.90 4.50
C GLU A 63 -1.62 -0.93 4.64
N ARG A 64 -1.50 0.25 4.03
CA ARG A 64 -2.43 1.39 4.13
C ARG A 64 -3.15 1.69 2.80
N HIS A 65 -3.42 0.67 2.01
CA HIS A 65 -4.27 0.83 0.84
C HIS A 65 -5.73 0.47 1.13
N SER A 66 -6.63 0.90 0.25
CA SER A 66 -8.09 0.69 0.32
C SER A 66 -8.58 -0.52 -0.47
N LEU A 67 -7.77 -1.03 -1.40
CA LEU A 67 -8.19 -2.09 -2.33
C LEU A 67 -8.09 -3.48 -1.71
N THR A 68 -9.05 -4.36 -2.05
CA THR A 68 -9.00 -5.77 -1.67
C THR A 68 -7.95 -6.55 -2.45
N TRP A 69 -7.35 -7.57 -1.84
CA TRP A 69 -6.39 -8.46 -2.50
C TRP A 69 -6.64 -9.92 -2.13
N HIS A 70 -6.06 -10.84 -2.90
CA HIS A 70 -6.04 -12.26 -2.55
C HIS A 70 -4.86 -12.56 -1.62
N ASP A 71 -5.12 -13.19 -0.48
CA ASP A 71 -4.04 -13.72 0.36
C ASP A 71 -3.42 -14.99 -0.27
N SER A 72 -2.39 -15.55 0.37
CA SER A 72 -1.69 -16.75 -0.10
C SER A 72 -2.57 -18.01 -0.18
N LYS A 73 -3.80 -17.97 0.35
CA LYS A 73 -4.79 -19.04 0.27
C LYS A 73 -5.86 -18.75 -0.78
N GLY A 74 -5.73 -17.67 -1.56
CA GLY A 74 -6.71 -17.24 -2.54
C GLY A 74 -7.97 -16.63 -1.92
N ILE A 75 -7.92 -16.19 -0.66
CA ILE A 75 -9.05 -15.55 0.01
C ILE A 75 -8.99 -14.04 -0.23
N VAL A 76 -10.10 -13.45 -0.66
CA VAL A 76 -10.23 -11.99 -0.78
C VAL A 76 -10.22 -11.36 0.62
N ARG A 77 -9.28 -10.45 0.85
CA ARG A 77 -9.12 -9.69 2.08
C ARG A 77 -9.42 -8.22 1.85
N HIS A 78 -10.11 -7.62 2.82
CA HIS A 78 -10.21 -6.16 2.91
C HIS A 78 -9.10 -5.62 3.84
N PRO A 79 -8.37 -4.56 3.46
CA PRO A 79 -7.26 -4.00 4.26
C PRO A 79 -7.65 -3.65 5.69
N ALA A 80 -8.84 -3.05 5.88
CA ALA A 80 -9.35 -2.68 7.19
C ALA A 80 -9.48 -3.89 8.14
N ASP A 81 -9.85 -5.07 7.64
CA ASP A 81 -10.03 -6.26 8.47
C ASP A 81 -8.69 -6.82 8.92
N VAL A 82 -7.68 -6.78 8.05
CA VAL A 82 -6.31 -7.21 8.38
C VAL A 82 -5.69 -6.27 9.41
N ARG A 83 -5.88 -4.95 9.26
CA ARG A 83 -5.43 -3.95 10.26
C ARG A 83 -6.09 -4.17 11.61
N ARG A 84 -7.41 -4.38 11.64
CA ARG A 84 -8.16 -4.66 12.87
C ARG A 84 -7.67 -5.94 13.54
N ALA A 85 -7.46 -7.02 12.78
CA ALA A 85 -6.97 -8.29 13.30
C ALA A 85 -5.56 -8.15 13.91
N ARG A 86 -4.67 -7.37 13.28
CA ARG A 86 -3.34 -7.06 13.82
C ARG A 86 -3.42 -6.32 15.16
N GLN A 87 -4.24 -5.28 15.26
CA GLN A 87 -4.43 -4.52 16.50
C GLN A 87 -4.93 -5.40 17.65
N VAL A 88 -5.93 -6.25 17.39
CA VAL A 88 -6.45 -7.19 18.40
C VAL A 88 -5.38 -8.16 18.88
N ARG A 89 -4.60 -8.72 17.95
CA ARG A 89 -3.49 -9.63 18.29
C ARG A 89 -2.43 -8.94 19.15
N ASP A 90 -2.06 -7.72 18.80
CA ASP A 90 -1.02 -6.98 19.51
C ASP A 90 -1.48 -6.61 20.93
N LEU A 91 -2.77 -6.24 21.11
CA LEU A 91 -3.38 -6.03 22.44
C LEU A 91 -3.36 -7.29 23.31
N ILE A 92 -3.75 -8.45 22.74
CA ILE A 92 -3.71 -9.74 23.45
C ILE A 92 -2.28 -10.07 23.88
N LYS A 93 -1.30 -9.82 23.00
CA LYS A 93 0.12 -10.08 23.30
C LYS A 93 0.61 -9.21 24.45
N THR A 94 0.34 -7.91 24.44
CA THR A 94 0.71 -6.99 25.51
C THR A 94 0.10 -7.40 26.85
N ALA A 95 -1.19 -7.75 26.86
CA ALA A 95 -1.90 -8.23 28.05
C ALA A 95 -1.30 -9.54 28.60
N ALA A 96 -0.81 -10.42 27.74
CA ALA A 96 -0.19 -11.68 28.15
C ALA A 96 1.25 -11.51 28.68
N THR A 97 1.98 -10.48 28.25
CA THR A 97 3.39 -10.24 28.66
C THR A 97 3.56 -9.35 29.88
N GLY A 98 2.49 -8.70 30.38
CA GLY A 98 2.54 -7.90 31.61
C GLY A 98 3.43 -6.65 31.58
N VAL A 99 3.93 -6.26 30.40
CA VAL A 99 4.67 -5.01 30.22
C VAL A 99 3.66 -3.89 30.01
N GLN A 100 3.52 -3.02 31.02
CA GLN A 100 2.80 -1.75 30.93
C GLN A 100 3.63 -0.71 30.18
#